data_AF-M1C670-F1
#
_entry.id   AF-M1C670-F1
#
_cell.length_a   1.000
_cell.length_b   1.000
_cell.length_c   1.000
_cell.angle_alpha   90.00
_cell.angle_beta   90.00
_cell.angle_gamma   90.00
#
_symmetry.space_group_name_H-M   'P 1'
#
loop_
_entity.id
_entity.type
_entity.pdbx_description
1 polymer ?
#
loop_
_entity_poly.entity_id
_entity_poly.type
_entity_poly.pdbx_seq_one_letter_code
_entity_poly.pdbx_strand_id
1 'polypeptide(L)'
;MWKGPWYGPQFRVLDLTNNSLTGMIPPPVGNATKMMNFSLSGNRVSGNIPKEISTLSQLADLYLTDNQLTEAIFNISSFERIDFSFNNLSGRIPTTTGLHLPNLKGLTLGFNQLEGEIPLFITNASKLEILELNNNSLTGTIPTNLGNLHELCYLILHDNQLTNEPREHELRFFNSLADYRMLRYLQVGNNPLNGTLPNSIGNLSSTIENFNIVDAHINGLSGLTVLSLGGNNLMGNIPPEIGKLKQLQGHQFIRAVPESDARIVIASIPYPLNDGGVASVRASCFFPSLAFFLFDSHA
;
A
#
# COMPACT_ATOMS: atom_id res chain seq x y z
N MET A 1 19.72 17.21 16.18
CA MET A 1 20.34 17.16 14.84
C MET A 1 21.78 16.70 14.99
N TRP A 2 22.15 15.57 14.42
CA TRP A 2 23.55 15.21 14.28
C TRP A 2 24.19 16.23 13.34
N LYS A 3 25.10 17.05 13.89
CA LYS A 3 25.84 18.10 13.17
C LYS A 3 27.19 17.59 12.66
N GLY A 4 27.44 16.30 12.85
CA GLY A 4 28.61 15.64 12.32
C GLY A 4 28.48 15.47 10.80
N PRO A 5 29.58 15.43 10.07
CA PRO A 5 29.56 15.02 8.68
C PRO A 5 29.26 13.52 8.57
N TRP A 6 28.52 13.11 7.53
CA TRP A 6 28.39 11.71 7.07
C TRP A 6 29.69 11.15 6.48
N TYR A 7 30.82 11.40 7.17
CA TYR A 7 32.14 10.81 6.93
C TYR A 7 32.27 9.42 7.55
N GLY A 8 31.22 8.61 7.45
CA GLY A 8 31.37 7.18 7.65
C GLY A 8 31.33 6.47 6.30
N PRO A 9 32.43 6.44 5.53
CA PRO A 9 32.47 5.86 4.19
C PRO A 9 32.24 4.34 4.16
N GLN A 10 31.85 3.72 5.29
CA GLN A 10 31.63 2.29 5.46
C GLN A 10 30.26 1.94 6.08
N PHE A 11 29.42 2.93 6.45
CA PHE A 11 28.11 2.60 7.04
C PHE A 11 27.23 1.93 5.99
N ARG A 12 26.83 0.69 6.26
CA ARG A 12 25.90 -0.08 5.43
C ARG A 12 24.47 -0.01 5.94
N VAL A 13 24.31 0.00 7.26
CA VAL A 13 23.01 0.05 7.91
C VAL A 13 23.03 1.21 8.89
N LEU A 14 22.05 2.09 8.78
CA LEU A 14 21.74 3.06 9.82
C LEU A 14 20.27 2.91 10.19
N ASP A 15 20.03 2.47 11.42
CA ASP A 15 18.70 2.37 12.00
C ASP A 15 18.61 3.32 13.20
N LEU A 16 17.72 4.31 13.09
CA LEU A 16 17.41 5.30 14.12
C LEU A 16 15.92 5.30 14.47
N THR A 17 15.25 4.18 14.23
CA THR A 17 13.79 4.01 14.42
C THR A 17 13.36 4.32 15.86
N ASN A 18 12.16 4.88 16.04
CA ASN A 18 11.50 5.12 17.32
C ASN A 18 12.32 5.97 18.30
N ASN A 19 12.74 7.15 17.82
CA ASN A 19 13.44 8.15 18.62
C ASN A 19 12.66 9.49 18.62
N SER A 20 13.23 10.51 19.26
CA SER A 20 12.69 11.88 19.24
C SER A 20 13.51 12.81 18.34
N LEU A 21 14.06 12.29 17.23
CA LEU A 21 14.88 13.08 16.31
C LEU A 21 14.01 14.13 15.61
N THR A 22 14.53 15.35 15.53
CA THR A 22 13.88 16.50 14.90
C THR A 22 14.78 17.13 13.83
N GLY A 23 14.18 17.99 13.00
CA GLY A 23 14.88 18.70 11.92
C GLY A 23 14.85 17.94 10.61
N MET A 24 15.65 18.38 9.64
CA MET A 24 15.66 17.83 8.27
C MET A 24 16.75 16.77 8.09
N ILE A 25 16.58 15.88 7.11
CA ILE A 25 17.67 15.02 6.61
C ILE A 25 18.65 15.92 5.84
N PRO A 26 19.91 16.08 6.30
CA PRO A 26 20.81 17.04 5.69
C PRO A 26 21.40 16.50 4.37
N PRO A 27 21.57 17.33 3.32
CA PRO A 27 22.11 16.92 2.02
C PRO A 27 23.39 16.07 2.03
N PRO A 28 24.35 16.27 2.97
CA PRO A 28 25.53 15.42 3.05
C PRO A 28 25.26 13.93 3.31
N VAL A 29 24.02 13.50 3.56
CA VAL A 29 23.64 12.07 3.62
C VAL A 29 24.06 11.30 2.37
N GLY A 30 24.09 11.98 1.21
CA GLY A 30 24.57 11.41 -0.06
C GLY A 30 26.04 10.96 -0.05
N ASN A 31 26.84 11.39 0.95
CA ASN A 31 28.23 10.96 1.09
C ASN A 31 28.36 9.52 1.63
N ALA A 32 27.30 8.96 2.22
CA ALA A 32 27.30 7.60 2.76
C ALA A 32 27.12 6.53 1.66
N THR A 33 27.96 6.56 0.63
CA THR A 33 27.81 5.76 -0.61
C THR A 33 27.81 4.23 -0.45
N LYS A 34 28.14 3.72 0.75
CA LYS A 34 28.08 2.29 1.10
C LYS A 34 26.80 1.89 1.83
N MET A 35 25.90 2.84 2.09
CA MET A 35 24.64 2.62 2.79
C MET A 35 23.72 1.77 1.93
N MET A 36 23.18 0.73 2.55
CA MET A 36 22.27 -0.27 2.00
C MET A 36 20.89 -0.17 2.64
N ASN A 37 20.83 0.17 3.92
CA ASN A 37 19.60 0.28 4.69
C ASN A 37 19.63 1.56 5.52
N PHE A 38 18.59 2.36 5.39
CA PHE A 38 18.43 3.58 6.16
C PHE A 38 17.02 3.67 6.74
N SER A 39 16.92 3.71 8.07
CA SER A 39 15.65 3.93 8.76
C SER A 39 15.70 5.13 9.69
N LEU A 40 14.68 5.98 9.57
CA LEU A 40 14.33 7.06 10.51
C LEU A 40 12.87 6.93 10.98
N SER A 41 12.24 5.76 10.83
CA SER A 41 10.82 5.62 11.13
C SER A 41 10.46 5.96 12.58
N GLY A 42 9.27 6.51 12.83
CA GLY A 42 8.81 6.85 14.18
C GLY A 42 9.64 7.96 14.84
N ASN A 43 9.83 9.08 14.13
CA ASN A 43 10.56 10.25 14.62
C ASN A 43 9.74 11.53 14.34
N ARG A 44 10.38 12.71 14.48
CA ARG A 44 9.78 14.02 14.15
C ARG A 44 10.64 14.75 13.11
N VAL A 45 11.18 13.99 12.16
CA VAL A 45 11.97 14.52 11.04
C VAL A 45 11.04 15.25 10.10
N SER A 46 11.40 16.47 9.69
CA SER A 46 10.54 17.37 8.92
C SER A 46 11.21 17.83 7.63
N GLY A 47 10.42 18.46 6.75
CA GLY A 47 10.92 19.05 5.50
C GLY A 47 11.11 18.01 4.40
N ASN A 48 11.98 18.31 3.44
CA ASN A 48 12.09 17.51 2.22
C ASN A 48 13.14 16.41 2.36
N ILE A 49 12.94 15.30 1.67
CA ILE A 49 14.02 14.33 1.45
C ILE A 49 15.04 15.00 0.51
N PRO A 50 16.35 15.02 0.81
CA PRO A 50 17.36 15.68 -0.02
C PRO A 50 17.64 14.88 -1.30
N LYS A 51 17.76 15.56 -2.44
CA LYS A 51 18.00 14.93 -3.76
C LYS A 51 19.26 14.07 -3.79
N GLU A 52 20.22 14.42 -2.95
CA GLU A 52 21.48 13.70 -2.75
C GLU A 52 21.25 12.25 -2.28
N ILE A 53 20.09 11.89 -1.75
CA ILE A 53 19.78 10.49 -1.43
C ILE A 53 19.82 9.58 -2.67
N SER A 54 19.56 10.15 -3.87
CA SER A 54 19.66 9.43 -5.15
C SER A 54 21.09 9.06 -5.55
N THR A 55 22.11 9.64 -4.90
CA THR A 55 23.52 9.26 -5.15
C THR A 55 23.91 7.98 -4.42
N LEU A 56 23.05 7.48 -3.51
CA LEU A 56 23.29 6.26 -2.73
C LEU A 56 22.94 5.02 -3.56
N SER A 57 23.80 4.70 -4.53
CA SER A 57 23.57 3.60 -5.49
C SER A 57 23.47 2.19 -4.88
N GLN A 58 23.90 2.03 -3.63
CA GLN A 58 23.79 0.76 -2.89
C GLN A 58 22.59 0.71 -1.94
N LEU A 59 21.90 1.84 -1.72
CA LEU A 59 20.76 1.92 -0.83
C LEU A 59 19.63 1.12 -1.46
N ALA A 60 19.16 0.11 -0.73
CA ALA A 60 18.13 -0.82 -1.16
C ALA A 60 16.83 -0.56 -0.37
N ASP A 61 16.94 -0.39 0.94
CA ASP A 61 15.78 -0.18 1.81
C ASP A 61 15.84 1.21 2.48
N LEU A 62 14.79 2.00 2.29
CA LEU A 62 14.64 3.33 2.89
C LEU A 62 13.29 3.44 3.61
N TYR A 63 13.35 3.56 4.94
CA TYR A 63 12.17 3.62 5.81
C TYR A 63 12.13 4.98 6.54
N LEU A 64 11.12 5.79 6.21
CA LEU A 64 10.89 7.12 6.79
C LEU A 64 9.46 7.26 7.34
N THR A 65 8.80 6.14 7.63
CA THR A 65 7.43 6.05 8.15
C THR A 65 7.24 6.90 9.41
N ASP A 66 6.05 7.48 9.60
CA ASP A 66 5.69 8.20 10.84
C ASP A 66 6.69 9.32 11.17
N ASN A 67 6.69 10.33 10.29
CA ASN A 67 7.50 11.55 10.37
C ASN A 67 6.68 12.76 9.86
N GLN A 68 7.33 13.90 9.63
CA GLN A 68 6.72 15.17 9.21
C GLN A 68 7.26 15.64 7.84
N LEU A 69 7.59 14.71 6.94
CA LEU A 69 8.18 15.01 5.64
C LEU A 69 7.14 15.62 4.69
N THR A 70 7.53 16.60 3.88
CA THR A 70 6.61 17.40 3.04
C THR A 70 6.73 17.14 1.54
N GLU A 71 7.90 16.68 1.08
CA GLU A 71 8.16 16.37 -0.33
C GLU A 71 8.92 15.06 -0.47
N ALA A 72 8.50 14.25 -1.44
CA ALA A 72 9.13 12.97 -1.77
C ALA A 72 10.06 13.10 -2.98
N ILE A 73 11.08 12.24 -3.02
CA ILE A 73 11.93 12.05 -4.20
C ILE A 73 11.58 10.72 -4.83
N PHE A 74 11.32 10.75 -6.13
CA PHE A 74 10.94 9.54 -6.87
C PHE A 74 12.02 9.05 -7.84
N ASN A 75 13.18 9.72 -7.92
CA ASN A 75 14.30 9.31 -8.77
C ASN A 75 15.27 8.38 -8.03
N ILE A 76 14.94 7.09 -7.98
CA ILE A 76 15.53 6.12 -7.06
C ILE A 76 15.68 4.71 -7.66
N SER A 77 16.34 4.61 -8.82
CA SER A 77 16.50 3.37 -9.58
C SER A 77 17.18 2.21 -8.82
N SER A 78 17.85 2.47 -7.69
CA SER A 78 18.50 1.47 -6.84
C SER A 78 17.60 0.86 -5.77
N PHE A 79 16.47 1.48 -5.41
CA PHE A 79 15.68 1.05 -4.25
C PHE A 79 14.90 -0.24 -4.51
N GLU A 80 14.96 -1.15 -3.53
CA GLU A 80 14.10 -2.33 -3.43
C GLU A 80 12.86 -2.04 -2.59
N ARG A 81 12.99 -1.31 -1.47
CA ARG A 81 11.85 -0.99 -0.60
C ARG A 81 11.87 0.46 -0.14
N ILE A 82 10.70 1.07 -0.22
CA ILE A 82 10.45 2.45 0.19
C ILE A 82 9.22 2.45 1.08
N ASP A 83 9.37 3.01 2.28
CA ASP A 83 8.23 3.32 3.13
C ASP A 83 8.29 4.77 3.59
N PHE A 84 7.40 5.58 3.03
CA PHE A 84 7.18 6.98 3.43
C PHE A 84 5.77 7.18 3.98
N SER A 85 5.12 6.12 4.46
CA SER A 85 3.76 6.22 4.98
C SER A 85 3.69 7.10 6.24
N PHE A 86 2.51 7.63 6.56
CA PHE A 86 2.29 8.49 7.73
C PHE A 86 3.23 9.71 7.75
N ASN A 87 3.16 10.52 6.70
CA ASN A 87 3.91 11.78 6.57
C ASN A 87 2.98 12.89 6.05
N ASN A 88 3.56 14.04 5.68
CA ASN A 88 2.85 15.18 5.09
C ASN A 88 3.21 15.34 3.60
N LEU A 89 3.54 14.25 2.89
CA LEU A 89 3.97 14.32 1.49
C LEU A 89 2.83 14.83 0.63
N SER A 90 3.09 15.85 -0.18
CA SER A 90 2.07 16.49 -1.03
C SER A 90 2.51 16.61 -2.49
N GLY A 91 1.59 16.99 -3.36
CA GLY A 91 1.82 17.09 -4.79
C GLY A 91 1.68 15.74 -5.50
N ARG A 92 2.19 15.67 -6.74
CA ARG A 92 1.97 14.53 -7.63
C ARG A 92 3.10 13.50 -7.57
N ILE A 93 2.75 12.23 -7.75
CA ILE A 93 3.74 11.20 -8.08
C ILE A 93 4.27 11.51 -9.50
N PRO A 94 5.58 11.75 -9.69
CA PRO A 94 6.15 12.22 -10.95
C PRO A 94 5.90 11.25 -12.09
N THR A 95 5.33 11.73 -13.19
CA THR A 95 4.97 10.91 -14.38
C THR A 95 6.12 10.68 -15.36
N THR A 96 7.36 11.03 -14.99
CA THR A 96 8.49 11.05 -15.92
C THR A 96 8.79 9.64 -16.47
N THR A 97 8.74 9.52 -17.78
CA THR A 97 8.94 8.29 -18.57
C THR A 97 10.32 7.65 -18.45
N GLY A 98 11.23 8.22 -17.66
CA GLY A 98 12.57 7.71 -17.37
C GLY A 98 12.75 7.09 -15.98
N LEU A 99 11.72 7.07 -15.12
CA LEU A 99 11.77 6.39 -13.83
C LEU A 99 11.63 4.89 -14.04
N HIS A 100 12.77 4.23 -14.21
CA HIS A 100 12.86 2.77 -14.18
C HIS A 100 13.18 2.33 -12.76
N LEU A 101 12.28 1.54 -12.18
CA LEU A 101 12.40 0.95 -10.85
C LEU A 101 12.54 -0.59 -10.97
N PRO A 102 13.59 -1.10 -11.64
CA PRO A 102 13.70 -2.53 -12.00
C PRO A 102 13.93 -3.44 -10.79
N ASN A 103 14.24 -2.88 -9.63
CA ASN A 103 14.50 -3.60 -8.40
C ASN A 103 13.42 -3.40 -7.34
N LEU A 104 12.46 -2.51 -7.58
CA LEU A 104 11.47 -2.15 -6.58
C LEU A 104 10.53 -3.33 -6.30
N LYS A 105 10.50 -3.72 -5.03
CA LYS A 105 9.65 -4.76 -4.44
C LYS A 105 8.57 -4.18 -3.56
N GLY A 106 8.81 -3.05 -2.89
CA GLY A 106 7.81 -2.43 -2.02
C GLY A 106 7.79 -0.91 -2.13
N LEU A 107 6.60 -0.35 -2.38
CA LEU A 107 6.35 1.08 -2.34
C LEU A 107 5.13 1.37 -1.47
N THR A 108 5.37 1.94 -0.30
CA THR A 108 4.32 2.34 0.65
C THR A 108 4.35 3.85 0.88
N LEU A 109 3.29 4.51 0.44
CA LEU A 109 3.09 5.97 0.50
C LEU A 109 1.75 6.32 1.16
N GLY A 110 1.12 5.37 1.83
CA GLY A 110 -0.19 5.56 2.45
C GLY A 110 -0.18 6.63 3.55
N PHE A 111 -1.34 7.21 3.86
CA PHE A 111 -1.50 8.26 4.88
C PHE A 111 -0.60 9.48 4.61
N ASN A 112 -0.80 10.10 3.45
CA ASN A 112 -0.13 11.31 3.00
C ASN A 112 -1.16 12.27 2.35
N GLN A 113 -0.68 13.29 1.63
CA GLN A 113 -1.48 14.31 0.96
C GLN A 113 -1.20 14.32 -0.56
N LEU A 114 -0.83 13.17 -1.13
CA LEU A 114 -0.51 13.04 -2.54
C LEU A 114 -1.76 13.22 -3.40
N GLU A 115 -1.59 13.86 -4.55
CA GLU A 115 -2.66 14.17 -5.51
C GLU A 115 -2.30 13.74 -6.94
N GLY A 116 -3.26 13.85 -7.86
CA GLY A 116 -3.09 13.47 -9.25
C GLY A 116 -3.20 11.97 -9.48
N GLU A 117 -2.77 11.51 -10.65
CA GLU A 117 -2.98 10.14 -11.12
C GLU A 117 -1.92 9.15 -10.60
N ILE A 118 -2.31 7.87 -10.49
CA ILE A 118 -1.35 6.77 -10.33
C ILE A 118 -0.57 6.63 -11.65
N PRO A 119 0.75 6.87 -11.67
CA PRO A 119 1.47 6.95 -12.92
C PRO A 119 1.70 5.56 -13.53
N LEU A 120 1.58 5.48 -14.86
CA LEU A 120 1.68 4.22 -15.61
C LEU A 120 3.02 3.50 -15.44
N PHE A 121 4.14 4.20 -15.18
CA PHE A 121 5.44 3.53 -15.04
C PHE A 121 5.47 2.54 -13.87
N ILE A 122 4.55 2.66 -12.89
CA ILE A 122 4.46 1.72 -11.76
C ILE A 122 4.23 0.29 -12.26
N THR A 123 3.56 0.11 -13.41
CA THR A 123 3.33 -1.19 -14.04
C THR A 123 4.58 -1.81 -14.65
N ASN A 124 5.69 -1.06 -14.73
CA ASN A 124 6.98 -1.55 -15.23
C ASN A 124 7.86 -2.12 -14.10
N ALA A 125 7.47 -1.97 -12.83
CA ALA A 125 8.18 -2.54 -11.68
C ALA A 125 7.84 -4.03 -11.53
N SER A 126 8.34 -4.89 -12.42
CA SER A 126 7.91 -6.30 -12.51
C SER A 126 8.17 -7.15 -11.26
N LYS A 127 9.00 -6.67 -10.33
CA LYS A 127 9.30 -7.31 -9.03
C LYS A 127 8.45 -6.77 -7.87
N LEU A 128 7.48 -5.90 -8.14
CA LEU A 128 6.71 -5.23 -7.10
C LEU A 128 5.80 -6.24 -6.39
N GLU A 129 6.04 -6.41 -5.09
CA GLU A 129 5.28 -7.27 -4.18
C GLU A 129 4.22 -6.46 -3.40
N ILE A 130 4.53 -5.20 -3.09
CA ILE A 130 3.70 -4.32 -2.24
C ILE A 130 3.53 -2.96 -2.91
N LEU A 131 2.27 -2.57 -3.13
CA LEU A 131 1.88 -1.21 -3.52
C LEU A 131 0.79 -0.68 -2.59
N GLU A 132 1.17 0.28 -1.74
CA GLU A 132 0.25 0.93 -0.79
C GLU A 132 0.21 2.44 -1.03
N LEU A 133 -0.94 2.94 -1.46
CA LEU A 133 -1.19 4.36 -1.76
C LEU A 133 -2.45 4.89 -1.05
N ASN A 134 -3.00 4.13 -0.10
CA ASN A 134 -4.25 4.46 0.59
C ASN A 134 -4.18 5.77 1.39
N ASN A 135 -5.34 6.35 1.70
CA ASN A 135 -5.42 7.57 2.52
C ASN A 135 -4.57 8.71 1.92
N ASN A 136 -4.88 9.04 0.66
CA ASN A 136 -4.32 10.16 -0.10
C ASN A 136 -5.45 10.87 -0.85
N SER A 137 -5.13 11.80 -1.75
CA SER A 137 -6.07 12.49 -2.63
C SER A 137 -5.83 12.14 -4.11
N LEU A 138 -5.44 10.88 -4.39
CA LEU A 138 -5.18 10.42 -5.76
C LEU A 138 -6.47 10.38 -6.57
N THR A 139 -6.39 10.81 -7.83
CA THR A 139 -7.51 10.94 -8.78
C THR A 139 -7.26 10.10 -10.04
N GLY A 140 -8.22 10.07 -10.97
CA GLY A 140 -8.08 9.38 -12.24
C GLY A 140 -8.28 7.87 -12.10
N THR A 141 -7.87 7.11 -13.11
CA THR A 141 -8.17 5.68 -13.20
C THR A 141 -7.06 4.81 -12.64
N ILE A 142 -7.43 3.62 -12.15
CA ILE A 142 -6.45 2.59 -11.80
C ILE A 142 -5.88 2.02 -13.12
N PRO A 143 -4.55 2.02 -13.33
CA PRO A 143 -3.94 1.52 -14.55
C PRO A 143 -4.40 0.11 -14.92
N THR A 144 -4.94 -0.07 -16.13
CA THR A 144 -5.37 -1.40 -16.60
C THR A 144 -4.19 -2.33 -16.84
N ASN A 145 -2.97 -1.81 -16.98
CA ASN A 145 -1.77 -2.61 -17.22
C ASN A 145 -1.13 -3.14 -15.93
N LEU A 146 -1.83 -3.05 -14.78
CA LEU A 146 -1.34 -3.63 -13.53
C LEU A 146 -0.88 -5.07 -13.74
N GLY A 147 -1.62 -5.87 -14.53
CA GLY A 147 -1.33 -7.25 -14.99
C GLY A 147 0.13 -7.69 -15.16
N ASN A 148 1.02 -6.75 -15.47
CA ASN A 148 2.46 -6.98 -15.60
C ASN A 148 3.19 -7.21 -14.25
N LEU A 149 2.56 -6.92 -13.11
CA LEU A 149 3.18 -6.98 -11.78
C LEU A 149 3.06 -8.37 -11.16
N HIS A 150 3.48 -9.44 -11.82
CA HIS A 150 3.17 -10.83 -11.43
C HIS A 150 3.55 -11.26 -10.00
N GLU A 151 4.41 -10.52 -9.30
CA GLU A 151 4.83 -10.76 -7.90
C GLU A 151 3.95 -10.02 -6.86
N LEU A 152 2.98 -9.20 -7.30
CA LEU A 152 2.17 -8.37 -6.41
C LEU A 152 1.32 -9.21 -5.46
N CYS A 153 1.52 -8.98 -4.16
CA CYS A 153 0.82 -9.62 -3.06
C CYS A 153 -0.18 -8.65 -2.40
N TYR A 154 0.16 -7.36 -2.35
CA TYR A 154 -0.61 -6.32 -1.67
C TYR A 154 -0.87 -5.16 -2.62
N LEU A 155 -2.15 -4.92 -2.92
CA LEU A 155 -2.63 -3.75 -3.65
C LEU A 155 -3.61 -2.98 -2.77
N ILE A 156 -3.15 -1.88 -2.17
CA ILE A 156 -3.89 -1.13 -1.15
C ILE A 156 -4.02 0.32 -1.63
N LEU A 157 -5.20 0.66 -2.15
CA LEU A 157 -5.52 1.95 -2.80
C LEU A 157 -6.73 2.64 -2.15
N HIS A 158 -7.29 2.10 -1.08
CA HIS A 158 -8.50 2.61 -0.45
C HIS A 158 -8.36 4.04 0.08
N ASP A 159 -9.47 4.73 0.31
CA ASP A 159 -9.49 6.14 0.78
C ASP A 159 -8.72 7.07 -0.18
N ASN A 160 -9.22 7.18 -1.41
CA ASN A 160 -8.74 8.08 -2.45
C ASN A 160 -9.93 8.59 -3.29
N GLN A 161 -9.66 9.28 -4.40
CA GLN A 161 -10.65 9.78 -5.35
C GLN A 161 -10.53 9.07 -6.73
N LEU A 162 -10.15 7.79 -6.73
CA LEU A 162 -9.97 7.01 -7.95
C LEU A 162 -11.32 6.67 -8.58
N THR A 163 -11.39 6.78 -9.90
CA THR A 163 -12.60 6.54 -10.69
C THR A 163 -12.38 5.39 -11.69
N ASN A 164 -13.47 4.89 -12.29
CA ASN A 164 -13.38 4.08 -13.50
C ASN A 164 -13.15 4.97 -14.74
N GLU A 165 -12.82 4.32 -15.85
CA GLU A 165 -12.80 4.95 -17.17
C GLU A 165 -14.21 5.49 -17.53
N PRO A 166 -14.38 6.79 -17.86
CA PRO A 166 -15.69 7.42 -18.01
C PRO A 166 -16.63 6.80 -19.06
N ARG A 167 -16.09 6.02 -20.01
CA ARG A 167 -16.84 5.36 -21.09
C ARG A 167 -17.04 3.87 -20.86
N GLU A 168 -16.49 3.32 -19.79
CA GLU A 168 -16.55 1.91 -19.47
C GLU A 168 -17.49 1.70 -18.28
N HIS A 169 -18.37 0.72 -18.42
CA HIS A 169 -19.21 0.31 -17.30
C HIS A 169 -18.49 -0.73 -16.45
N GLU A 170 -17.63 -1.55 -17.05
CA GLU A 170 -16.89 -2.60 -16.37
C GLU A 170 -15.54 -2.09 -15.85
N LEU A 171 -15.15 -2.54 -14.65
CA LEU A 171 -13.89 -2.21 -13.99
C LEU A 171 -12.76 -3.06 -14.58
N ARG A 172 -12.28 -2.68 -15.76
CA ARG A 172 -11.33 -3.47 -16.55
C ARG A 172 -10.00 -3.76 -15.86
N PHE A 173 -9.58 -2.96 -14.88
CA PHE A 173 -8.33 -3.25 -14.15
C PHE A 173 -8.39 -4.61 -13.43
N PHE A 174 -9.58 -5.06 -13.00
CA PHE A 174 -9.76 -6.39 -12.41
C PHE A 174 -9.50 -7.54 -13.40
N ASN A 175 -9.74 -7.34 -14.70
CA ASN A 175 -9.41 -8.36 -15.71
C ASN A 175 -7.92 -8.65 -15.71
N SER A 176 -7.12 -7.59 -15.57
CA SER A 176 -5.67 -7.72 -15.51
C SER A 176 -5.21 -8.38 -14.21
N LEU A 177 -5.99 -8.25 -13.13
CA LEU A 177 -5.73 -8.94 -11.85
C LEU A 177 -6.08 -10.43 -11.88
N ALA A 178 -6.93 -10.88 -12.81
CA ALA A 178 -7.44 -12.26 -12.82
C ALA A 178 -6.37 -13.34 -13.02
N ASP A 179 -5.21 -12.99 -13.60
CA ASP A 179 -4.09 -13.91 -13.82
C ASP A 179 -3.09 -13.98 -12.63
N TYR A 180 -3.33 -13.20 -11.56
CA TYR A 180 -2.42 -13.14 -10.42
C TYR A 180 -2.56 -14.33 -9.50
N ARG A 181 -1.46 -15.07 -9.34
CA ARG A 181 -1.38 -16.21 -8.43
C ARG A 181 -0.82 -15.87 -7.04
N MET A 182 -0.38 -14.64 -6.84
CA MET A 182 0.24 -14.18 -5.59
C MET A 182 -0.58 -13.12 -4.85
N LEU A 183 -1.61 -12.54 -5.49
CA LEU A 183 -2.37 -11.44 -4.90
C LEU A 183 -3.19 -11.96 -3.70
N ARG A 184 -2.94 -11.38 -2.53
CA ARG A 184 -3.55 -11.75 -1.25
C ARG A 184 -4.43 -10.64 -0.69
N TYR A 185 -4.00 -9.39 -0.83
CA TYR A 185 -4.71 -8.22 -0.31
C TYR A 185 -5.06 -7.29 -1.46
N LEU A 186 -6.36 -7.05 -1.66
CA LEU A 186 -6.88 -6.12 -2.64
C LEU A 186 -7.87 -5.18 -1.97
N GLN A 187 -7.46 -3.93 -1.76
CA GLN A 187 -8.26 -2.94 -1.04
C GLN A 187 -8.41 -1.68 -1.89
N VAL A 188 -9.59 -1.49 -2.48
CA VAL A 188 -9.91 -0.34 -3.33
C VAL A 188 -11.16 0.41 -2.86
N GLY A 189 -11.65 0.08 -1.67
CA GLY A 189 -12.79 0.74 -1.03
C GLY A 189 -12.60 2.25 -0.85
N ASN A 190 -13.67 2.97 -0.50
CA ASN A 190 -13.69 4.41 -0.31
C ASN A 190 -13.08 5.15 -1.51
N ASN A 191 -13.50 4.77 -2.72
CA ASN A 191 -13.14 5.41 -3.97
C ASN A 191 -14.40 5.52 -4.85
N PRO A 192 -14.62 6.62 -5.58
CA PRO A 192 -15.74 6.75 -6.50
C PRO A 192 -15.53 5.95 -7.81
N LEU A 193 -15.26 4.64 -7.70
CA LEU A 193 -14.92 3.81 -8.85
C LEU A 193 -16.08 3.77 -9.84
N ASN A 194 -17.33 3.64 -9.40
CA ASN A 194 -18.51 3.72 -10.27
C ASN A 194 -18.42 2.78 -11.48
N GLY A 195 -18.71 1.50 -11.29
CA GLY A 195 -18.65 0.52 -12.38
C GLY A 195 -19.13 -0.86 -11.95
N THR A 196 -19.02 -1.85 -12.82
CA THR A 196 -19.39 -3.23 -12.58
C THR A 196 -18.15 -4.12 -12.49
N LEU A 197 -18.15 -5.10 -11.59
CA LEU A 197 -17.08 -6.09 -11.57
C LEU A 197 -17.16 -7.00 -12.81
N PRO A 198 -16.01 -7.35 -13.42
CA PRO A 198 -15.98 -8.36 -14.46
C PRO A 198 -16.16 -9.77 -13.89
N ASN A 199 -16.68 -10.70 -14.69
CA ASN A 199 -16.79 -12.12 -14.30
C ASN A 199 -15.45 -12.79 -13.99
N SER A 200 -14.35 -12.24 -14.54
CA SER A 200 -12.98 -12.69 -14.29
C SER A 200 -12.56 -12.57 -12.81
N ILE A 201 -13.28 -11.78 -12.00
CA ILE A 201 -13.04 -11.64 -10.56
C ILE A 201 -13.07 -12.98 -9.82
N GLY A 202 -13.85 -13.95 -10.30
CA GLY A 202 -13.91 -15.30 -9.73
C GLY A 202 -12.59 -16.06 -9.79
N ASN A 203 -11.68 -15.70 -10.71
CA ASN A 203 -10.36 -16.31 -10.83
C ASN A 203 -9.41 -15.92 -9.69
N LEU A 204 -9.67 -14.80 -9.00
CA LEU A 204 -8.90 -14.38 -7.81
C LEU A 204 -9.15 -15.27 -6.58
N SER A 205 -10.17 -16.13 -6.62
CA SER A 205 -10.72 -16.83 -5.44
C SER A 205 -9.77 -17.85 -4.78
N SER A 206 -8.62 -18.18 -5.38
CA SER A 206 -7.69 -19.15 -4.76
C SER A 206 -6.61 -18.52 -3.88
N THR A 207 -6.34 -17.21 -4.02
CA THR A 207 -5.18 -16.54 -3.42
C THR A 207 -5.55 -15.36 -2.52
N ILE A 208 -6.71 -14.74 -2.75
CA ILE A 208 -7.15 -13.57 -2.00
C ILE A 208 -7.54 -13.93 -0.56
N GLU A 209 -6.91 -13.26 0.38
CA GLU A 209 -7.15 -13.33 1.82
C GLU A 209 -7.99 -12.16 2.31
N ASN A 210 -7.84 -10.99 1.70
CA ASN A 210 -8.56 -9.77 2.05
C ASN A 210 -8.98 -9.03 0.80
N PHE A 211 -10.29 -8.83 0.64
CA PHE A 211 -10.86 -8.06 -0.45
C PHE A 211 -11.82 -7.00 0.10
N ASN A 212 -11.42 -5.74 -0.04
CA ASN A 212 -12.17 -4.59 0.47
C ASN A 212 -12.57 -3.66 -0.68
N ILE A 213 -13.87 -3.55 -0.90
CA ILE A 213 -14.52 -2.64 -1.86
C ILE A 213 -15.61 -1.81 -1.19
N VAL A 214 -15.56 -1.63 0.13
CA VAL A 214 -16.54 -0.82 0.90
C VAL A 214 -16.65 0.59 0.28
N ASP A 215 -17.86 1.14 0.16
CA ASP A 215 -18.11 2.49 -0.39
C ASP A 215 -17.42 2.78 -1.75
N ALA A 216 -17.23 1.76 -2.59
CA ALA A 216 -16.59 1.89 -3.89
C ALA A 216 -17.56 2.21 -5.05
N HIS A 217 -18.87 2.23 -4.76
CA HIS A 217 -19.95 2.43 -5.75
C HIS A 217 -19.91 1.39 -6.89
N ILE A 218 -19.59 0.14 -6.55
CA ILE A 218 -19.44 -0.96 -7.52
C ILE A 218 -20.74 -1.79 -7.59
N ASN A 219 -21.17 -2.12 -8.81
CA ASN A 219 -22.34 -2.93 -9.15
C ASN A 219 -21.94 -4.34 -9.63
N GLY A 220 -22.84 -5.31 -9.55
CA GLY A 220 -22.60 -6.66 -10.08
C GLY A 220 -21.72 -7.51 -9.16
N LEU A 221 -22.32 -8.50 -8.51
CA LEU A 221 -21.62 -9.52 -7.75
C LEU A 221 -21.94 -10.86 -8.42
N SER A 222 -21.06 -11.36 -9.27
CA SER A 222 -21.10 -12.74 -9.74
C SER A 222 -19.69 -13.31 -9.66
N GLY A 223 -19.49 -14.34 -8.82
CA GLY A 223 -18.20 -15.04 -8.68
C GLY A 223 -17.33 -14.66 -7.47
N LEU A 224 -17.78 -13.75 -6.60
CA LEU A 224 -17.09 -13.43 -5.34
C LEU A 224 -17.55 -14.30 -4.19
N THR A 225 -16.75 -14.38 -3.12
CA THR A 225 -16.92 -15.46 -2.16
C THR A 225 -16.66 -15.14 -0.68
N VAL A 226 -16.15 -13.96 -0.33
CA VAL A 226 -16.21 -13.30 1.00
C VAL A 226 -15.82 -11.85 0.74
N LEU A 227 -16.52 -10.93 1.39
CA LEU A 227 -16.55 -9.56 0.92
C LEU A 227 -16.93 -8.61 2.05
N SER A 228 -16.08 -7.61 2.29
CA SER A 228 -16.50 -6.39 2.99
C SER A 228 -17.25 -5.51 1.98
N LEU A 229 -18.58 -5.54 2.07
CA LEU A 229 -19.52 -4.95 1.09
C LEU A 229 -20.22 -3.67 1.53
N GLY A 230 -20.00 -3.24 2.78
CA GLY A 230 -20.69 -2.08 3.35
C GLY A 230 -20.67 -0.87 2.40
N GLY A 231 -21.76 -0.12 2.34
CA GLY A 231 -21.77 1.17 1.63
C GLY A 231 -21.81 1.12 0.10
N ASN A 232 -22.05 -0.04 -0.52
CA ASN A 232 -22.21 -0.16 -1.98
C ASN A 232 -23.69 -0.16 -2.43
N ASN A 233 -23.94 0.21 -3.69
CA ASN A 233 -25.28 0.18 -4.33
C ASN A 233 -25.68 -1.22 -4.86
N LEU A 234 -25.48 -2.25 -4.04
CA LEU A 234 -25.71 -3.63 -4.46
C LEU A 234 -27.22 -3.90 -4.67
N MET A 235 -27.63 -4.20 -5.89
CA MET A 235 -28.98 -4.69 -6.22
C MET A 235 -28.91 -6.18 -6.63
N GLY A 236 -29.89 -6.98 -6.18
CA GLY A 236 -30.00 -8.41 -6.51
C GLY A 236 -29.69 -9.36 -5.34
N ASN A 237 -29.69 -10.66 -5.61
CA ASN A 237 -29.40 -11.69 -4.61
C ASN A 237 -27.88 -11.85 -4.41
N ILE A 238 -27.46 -12.12 -3.17
CA ILE A 238 -26.11 -12.55 -2.84
C ILE A 238 -25.86 -13.92 -3.53
N PRO A 239 -24.88 -14.05 -4.45
CA PRO A 239 -24.72 -15.29 -5.23
C PRO A 239 -24.36 -16.50 -4.35
N PRO A 240 -24.92 -17.70 -4.63
CA PRO A 240 -24.62 -18.93 -3.90
C PRO A 240 -23.16 -19.37 -4.05
N GLU A 241 -22.48 -18.88 -5.09
CA GLU A 241 -21.05 -19.06 -5.29
C GLU A 241 -20.29 -18.62 -4.05
N ILE A 242 -20.81 -17.66 -3.26
CA ILE A 242 -20.17 -17.13 -2.04
C ILE A 242 -19.76 -18.21 -1.03
N GLY A 243 -20.46 -19.35 -1.02
CA GLY A 243 -20.06 -20.50 -0.19
C GLY A 243 -18.74 -21.20 -0.59
N LYS A 244 -18.07 -20.79 -1.67
CA LYS A 244 -16.87 -21.46 -2.21
C LYS A 244 -15.51 -20.89 -1.76
N LEU A 245 -15.42 -19.72 -1.09
CA LEU A 245 -14.14 -19.25 -0.53
C LEU A 245 -13.84 -19.95 0.80
N LYS A 246 -12.94 -20.92 0.74
CA LYS A 246 -12.55 -21.75 1.89
C LYS A 246 -11.44 -21.14 2.75
N GLN A 247 -10.79 -20.07 2.30
CA GLN A 247 -9.59 -19.47 2.91
C GLN A 247 -9.89 -18.23 3.76
N LEU A 248 -11.10 -17.66 3.71
CA LEU A 248 -11.40 -16.43 4.42
C LEU A 248 -11.80 -16.66 5.88
N GLN A 249 -11.00 -16.05 6.75
CA GLN A 249 -11.27 -15.92 8.17
C GLN A 249 -11.80 -14.50 8.40
N GLY A 250 -13.11 -14.37 8.63
CA GLY A 250 -13.75 -13.07 8.82
C GLY A 250 -13.58 -12.52 10.23
N HIS A 251 -13.28 -11.22 10.35
CA HIS A 251 -13.48 -10.45 11.59
C HIS A 251 -14.68 -9.49 11.54
N GLN A 252 -15.43 -9.43 10.43
CA GLN A 252 -16.70 -8.70 10.35
C GLN A 252 -17.72 -9.52 9.57
N PHE A 253 -18.75 -10.00 10.27
CA PHE A 253 -19.86 -10.75 9.67
C PHE A 253 -21.02 -9.81 9.31
N ILE A 254 -21.51 -9.89 8.07
CA ILE A 254 -22.94 -9.70 7.79
C ILE A 254 -23.59 -11.06 8.09
N ARG A 255 -24.39 -11.13 9.17
CA ARG A 255 -25.11 -12.35 9.54
C ARG A 255 -26.33 -12.49 8.63
N ALA A 256 -26.27 -13.40 7.65
CA ALA A 256 -27.46 -13.84 6.93
C ALA A 256 -28.34 -14.68 7.89
N VAL A 257 -29.59 -14.28 8.10
CA VAL A 257 -30.59 -15.04 8.85
C VAL A 257 -31.54 -15.68 7.83
N PRO A 258 -31.97 -16.95 7.99
CA PRO A 258 -32.81 -17.62 7.00
C PRO A 258 -34.20 -17.00 6.92
N GLU A 259 -34.75 -17.05 5.72
CA GLU A 259 -36.00 -16.46 5.26
C GLU A 259 -37.18 -16.61 6.23
N SER A 260 -37.82 -15.48 6.54
CA SER A 260 -39.29 -15.36 6.57
C SER A 260 -39.79 -13.93 6.81
N ASP A 261 -38.93 -12.97 7.17
CA ASP A 261 -39.33 -11.56 7.19
C ASP A 261 -38.14 -10.65 6.90
N ALA A 262 -38.16 -10.02 5.73
CA ALA A 262 -37.16 -9.05 5.30
C ALA A 262 -37.21 -7.79 6.16
N ARG A 263 -36.43 -7.77 7.24
CA ARG A 263 -35.96 -6.54 7.88
C ARG A 263 -34.45 -6.61 8.01
N ILE A 264 -33.77 -5.86 7.15
CA ILE A 264 -32.33 -5.60 7.26
C ILE A 264 -32.13 -4.83 8.56
N VAL A 265 -31.59 -5.50 9.59
CA VAL A 265 -31.10 -4.83 10.78
C VAL A 265 -29.71 -4.32 10.44
N ILE A 266 -29.62 -3.02 10.14
CA ILE A 266 -28.37 -2.29 10.06
C ILE A 266 -27.79 -2.27 11.48
N ALA A 267 -26.79 -3.10 11.75
CA ALA A 267 -25.97 -2.92 12.94
C ALA A 267 -24.95 -1.81 12.63
N SER A 268 -25.30 -0.57 12.95
CA SER A 268 -24.32 0.50 13.10
C SER A 268 -23.42 0.12 14.28
N ILE A 269 -22.15 -0.16 14.01
CA ILE A 269 -21.13 -0.24 15.07
C ILE A 269 -20.33 1.06 14.99
N PRO A 270 -20.13 1.78 16.11
CA PRO A 270 -19.45 3.07 16.09
C PRO A 270 -17.97 2.88 15.71
N TYR A 271 -17.46 3.76 14.86
CA TYR A 271 -16.04 4.06 14.77
C TYR A 271 -15.48 4.31 16.18
N PRO A 272 -14.38 3.66 16.61
CA PRO A 272 -13.53 4.23 17.63
C PRO A 272 -12.55 5.17 16.95
N LEU A 273 -12.82 6.48 17.05
CA LEU A 273 -11.76 7.47 17.12
C LEU A 273 -11.05 7.31 18.47
N ASN A 274 -9.72 7.23 18.42
CA ASN A 274 -8.72 7.32 19.50
C ASN A 274 -8.68 6.20 20.55
N ASP A 275 -7.58 5.42 20.57
CA ASP A 275 -6.45 5.68 21.48
C ASP A 275 -5.27 4.74 21.13
N GLY A 276 -4.05 5.22 21.40
CA GLY A 276 -2.80 4.60 20.96
C GLY A 276 -2.69 3.10 21.25
N GLY A 277 -2.44 2.35 20.17
CA GLY A 277 -2.22 0.90 20.24
C GLY A 277 -1.74 0.40 18.89
N VAL A 278 -0.43 0.31 18.74
CA VAL A 278 0.27 -0.21 17.56
C VAL A 278 -0.22 -1.63 17.26
N ALA A 279 -1.06 -1.79 16.24
CA ALA A 279 -1.32 -3.06 15.60
C ALA A 279 -0.47 -3.13 14.33
N SER A 280 0.78 -3.58 14.50
CA SER A 280 1.62 -4.06 13.41
C SER A 280 0.86 -5.13 12.65
N VAL A 281 0.47 -4.83 11.41
CA VAL A 281 0.10 -5.86 10.44
C VAL A 281 1.38 -6.65 10.18
N ARG A 282 1.52 -7.79 10.86
CA ARG A 282 2.53 -8.79 10.52
C ARG A 282 2.17 -9.36 9.15
N ALA A 283 2.69 -8.73 8.10
CA ALA A 283 2.70 -9.27 6.76
C ALA A 283 3.59 -10.53 6.75
N SER A 284 2.97 -11.69 6.88
CA SER A 284 3.65 -12.98 6.74
C SER A 284 3.78 -13.33 5.25
N CYS A 285 4.73 -12.68 4.58
CA CYS A 285 5.66 -13.29 3.63
C CYS A 285 7.05 -13.06 4.24
N PHE A 286 7.80 -14.12 4.52
CA PHE A 286 9.04 -14.12 5.31
C PHE A 286 9.89 -12.85 5.18
N PHE A 287 9.94 -12.06 6.26
CA PHE A 287 11.10 -11.23 6.59
C PHE A 287 12.27 -12.20 6.84
N PRO A 288 13.38 -12.18 6.08
CA PRO A 288 14.60 -12.78 6.57
C PRO A 288 15.08 -11.89 7.72
N SER A 289 14.76 -12.35 8.93
CA SER A 289 15.42 -11.97 10.17
C SER A 289 16.94 -11.89 9.97
N LEU A 290 17.51 -10.68 10.01
CA LEU A 290 18.88 -10.54 10.46
C LEU A 290 18.87 -10.88 11.96
N ALA A 291 19.21 -12.12 12.26
CA ALA A 291 19.34 -12.61 13.62
C ALA A 291 20.51 -11.93 14.33
N PHE A 292 20.23 -11.56 15.58
CA PHE A 292 21.11 -11.16 16.67
C PHE A 292 22.53 -11.76 16.65
N PHE A 293 23.53 -10.89 16.86
CA PHE A 293 24.66 -11.18 17.76
C PHE A 293 24.72 -10.04 18.78
N LEU A 294 24.13 -10.25 19.96
CA LEU A 294 24.51 -9.55 21.19
C LEU A 294 25.13 -10.62 22.08
N PHE A 295 26.45 -10.58 22.23
CA PHE A 295 27.10 -11.27 23.34
C PHE A 295 26.79 -10.49 24.62
N ASP A 296 26.35 -11.26 25.61
CA ASP A 296 26.05 -10.87 26.98
C ASP A 296 27.09 -9.94 27.60
N SER A 297 26.59 -8.95 28.33
CA SER A 297 27.25 -8.45 29.53
C SER A 297 26.21 -8.22 30.61
N HIS A 298 26.15 -9.11 31.61
CA HIS A 298 26.45 -8.78 33.02
C HIS A 298 26.03 -9.91 33.97
N ALA A 299 27.03 -10.50 34.63
CA ALA A 299 27.12 -10.61 36.08
C ALA A 299 28.61 -10.68 36.45
#